data_AF-A0AAP7TB32-F1
#
_entry.id   AF-A0AAP7TB32-F1
#
_cell.length_a   1.000
_cell.length_b   1.000
_cell.length_c   1.000
_cell.angle_alpha   90.00
_cell.angle_beta   90.00
_cell.angle_gamma   90.00
#
_symmetry.space_group_name_H-M   'P 1'
#
loop_
_entity.id
_entity.type
_entity.pdbx_description
1 polymer ?
#
loop_
_entity_poly.entity_id
_entity_poly.type
_entity_poly.pdbx_seq_one_letter_code
_entity_poly.pdbx_strand_id
1 'polypeptide(L)'
;MVNKILRKINRATIFFVLVLAFDLTVFLMSHDGYYLSFVVETNYIFPVLLTLVAFFVVARRYKIQKLYVICITIPAVLIVALLAATGDSYGTISSPAKNVTVTIEHRNATLGETNYFYDFYVHVPSLYPGLMRKTNKDTVRIMIRNAEGEDDLDVLGVSNAEWKDNKIIFHPAYEKAIEIDL
;
A
#
# COMPACT_ATOMS: atom_id res chain seq x y z
N MET A 1 28.55 25.42 17.34
CA MET A 1 29.11 24.06 17.54
C MET A 1 28.53 23.02 16.57
N VAL A 2 27.27 23.18 16.11
CA VAL A 2 26.58 22.30 15.14
C VAL A 2 27.31 22.15 13.78
N ASN A 3 27.98 23.21 13.30
CA ASN A 3 28.62 23.23 11.97
C ASN A 3 29.86 22.32 11.79
N LYS A 4 30.53 21.88 12.86
CA LYS A 4 31.72 21.00 12.74
C LYS A 4 31.38 19.53 12.53
N ILE A 5 30.20 19.09 13.00
CA ILE A 5 29.73 17.70 12.86
C ILE A 5 29.16 17.46 11.45
N LEU A 6 28.35 18.41 10.94
CA LEU A 6 27.79 18.36 9.58
C LEU A 6 28.86 18.31 8.47
N ARG A 7 30.04 18.91 8.69
CA ARG A 7 31.11 18.97 7.68
C ARG A 7 31.81 17.63 7.39
N LYS A 8 31.54 16.58 8.18
CA LYS A 8 32.09 15.23 7.99
C LYS A 8 31.06 14.20 7.51
N ILE A 9 29.79 14.58 7.39
CA ILE A 9 28.74 13.65 6.98
C ILE A 9 28.85 13.42 5.47
N ASN A 10 29.11 12.18 5.10
CA ASN A 10 29.24 11.79 3.71
C ASN A 10 27.87 11.74 3.02
N ARG A 11 27.81 12.07 1.73
CA ARG A 11 26.61 11.99 0.88
C ARG A 11 25.89 10.63 0.98
N ALA A 12 26.65 9.53 1.07
CA ALA A 12 26.09 8.19 1.26
C ALA A 12 25.31 8.05 2.59
N THR A 13 25.84 8.63 3.68
CA THR A 13 25.18 8.62 4.98
C THR A 13 23.96 9.55 4.98
N ILE A 14 24.06 10.71 4.33
CA ILE A 14 22.92 11.63 4.16
C ILE A 14 21.79 10.92 3.40
N PHE A 15 22.10 10.28 2.27
CA PHE A 15 21.13 9.52 1.48
C PHE A 15 20.44 8.44 2.33
N PHE A 16 21.21 7.65 3.07
CA PHE A 16 20.63 6.61 3.94
C PHE A 16 19.73 7.18 5.04
N VAL A 17 20.14 8.27 5.69
CA VAL A 17 19.30 8.94 6.69
C VAL A 17 18.02 9.50 6.08
N LEU A 18 18.08 10.05 4.86
CA LEU A 18 16.89 10.53 4.16
C LEU A 18 15.92 9.40 3.82
N VAL A 19 16.43 8.23 3.38
CA VAL A 19 15.58 7.06 3.12
C VAL A 19 14.93 6.56 4.41
N LEU A 20 15.67 6.49 5.52
CA LEU A 20 15.08 6.12 6.81
C LEU A 20 14.04 7.14 7.31
N ALA A 21 14.26 8.43 7.07
CA ALA A 21 13.29 9.47 7.41
C ALA A 21 12.03 9.36 6.53
N PHE A 22 12.18 9.02 5.26
CA PHE A 22 11.07 8.73 4.36
C PHE A 22 10.27 7.52 4.85
N ASP A 23 10.92 6.39 5.13
CA ASP A 23 10.27 5.18 5.66
C ASP A 23 9.51 5.46 6.97
N LEU A 24 10.12 6.22 7.88
CA LEU A 24 9.48 6.63 9.11
C LEU A 24 8.25 7.52 8.84
N THR A 25 8.34 8.42 7.88
CA THR A 25 7.20 9.27 7.49
C THR A 25 6.07 8.44 6.91
N VAL A 26 6.37 7.50 6.01
CA VAL A 26 5.39 6.55 5.44
C VAL A 26 4.73 5.72 6.55
N PHE A 27 5.51 5.25 7.52
CA PHE A 27 5.00 4.50 8.66
C PHE A 27 4.09 5.34 9.58
N LEU A 28 4.45 6.58 9.86
CA LEU A 28 3.62 7.48 10.66
C LEU A 28 2.32 7.84 9.93
N MET A 29 2.39 8.08 8.62
CA MET A 29 1.20 8.33 7.81
C MET A 29 0.24 7.14 7.81
N SER A 30 0.75 5.92 7.65
CA SER A 30 -0.10 4.73 7.62
C SER A 30 -0.80 4.46 8.95
N HIS A 31 -0.15 4.81 10.08
CA HIS A 31 -0.78 4.79 11.39
C HIS A 31 -1.99 5.72 11.48
N ASP A 32 -1.94 6.88 10.83
CA ASP A 32 -3.02 7.86 10.80
C ASP A 32 -4.05 7.60 9.66
N GLY A 33 -3.94 6.46 8.97
CA GLY A 33 -4.84 6.07 7.87
C GLY A 33 -4.54 6.75 6.53
N TYR A 34 -3.38 7.39 6.41
CA TYR A 34 -2.92 8.04 5.18
C TYR A 34 -1.84 7.20 4.49
N TYR A 35 -1.99 7.06 3.18
CA TYR A 35 -1.15 6.19 2.37
C TYR A 35 -0.70 6.89 1.09
N LEU A 36 0.49 6.55 0.61
CA LEU A 36 0.93 6.96 -0.73
C LEU A 36 0.50 5.89 -1.73
N SER A 37 -0.12 6.30 -2.84
CA SER A 37 -0.66 5.42 -3.88
C SER A 37 0.37 4.42 -4.37
N PHE A 38 1.56 4.89 -4.73
CA PHE A 38 2.65 4.02 -5.20
C PHE A 38 3.18 3.07 -4.12
N VAL A 39 3.04 3.38 -2.83
CA VAL A 39 3.46 2.47 -1.75
C VAL A 39 2.44 1.35 -1.60
N VAL A 40 1.15 1.68 -1.65
CA VAL A 40 0.06 0.70 -1.55
C VAL A 40 0.03 -0.17 -2.80
N GLU A 41 0.00 0.41 -3.99
CA GLU A 41 -0.05 -0.32 -5.26
C GLU A 41 1.17 -1.24 -5.48
N THR A 42 2.32 -0.95 -4.86
CA THR A 42 3.50 -1.84 -4.90
C THR A 42 3.57 -2.81 -3.71
N ASN A 43 2.51 -2.91 -2.91
CA ASN A 43 2.46 -3.69 -1.67
C ASN A 43 3.70 -3.50 -0.79
N TYR A 44 4.12 -2.25 -0.60
CA TYR A 44 5.28 -1.85 0.21
C TYR A 44 6.64 -2.39 -0.27
N ILE A 45 6.72 -2.99 -1.47
CA ILE A 45 7.98 -3.47 -2.05
C ILE A 45 8.93 -2.29 -2.33
N PHE A 46 8.40 -1.15 -2.80
CA PHE A 46 9.22 0.00 -3.16
C PHE A 46 10.06 0.55 -1.98
N PRO A 47 9.48 0.88 -0.80
CA PRO A 47 10.25 1.29 0.37
C PRO A 47 11.34 0.27 0.75
N VAL A 48 11.01 -1.03 0.76
CA VAL A 48 11.98 -2.09 1.12
C VAL A 48 13.18 -2.10 0.17
N LEU A 49 12.93 -2.03 -1.14
CA LEU A 49 14.00 -1.97 -2.15
C LEU A 49 14.82 -0.68 -2.03
N LEU A 50 14.18 0.46 -1.80
CA LEU A 50 14.86 1.75 -1.64
C LEU A 50 15.81 1.72 -0.44
N THR A 51 15.35 1.17 0.68
CA THR A 51 16.14 1.02 1.91
C THR A 51 17.28 0.05 1.75
N LEU A 52 17.07 -1.05 1.02
CA LEU A 52 18.12 -2.00 0.67
C LEU A 52 19.19 -1.35 -0.21
N VAL A 53 18.82 -0.58 -1.24
CA VAL A 53 19.76 0.18 -2.07
C VAL A 53 20.56 1.17 -1.22
N ALA A 54 19.90 1.93 -0.35
CA ALA A 54 20.54 2.88 0.54
C ALA A 54 21.53 2.22 1.50
N PHE A 55 21.17 1.05 2.05
CA PHE A 55 22.05 0.24 2.87
C PHE A 55 23.29 -0.22 2.09
N PHE A 56 23.12 -0.72 0.85
CA PHE A 56 24.26 -1.15 0.02
C PHE A 56 25.23 -0.01 -0.30
N VAL A 57 24.73 1.19 -0.58
CA VAL A 57 25.55 2.38 -0.82
C VAL A 57 26.42 2.71 0.40
N VAL A 58 25.85 2.63 1.61
CA VAL A 58 26.60 2.83 2.87
C VAL A 58 27.57 1.69 3.12
N ALA A 59 27.13 0.44 2.96
CA ALA A 59 27.95 -0.74 3.20
C ALA A 59 29.21 -0.75 2.34
N ARG A 60 29.08 -0.42 1.05
CA ARG A 60 30.22 -0.29 0.12
C ARG A 60 31.18 0.81 0.56
N ARG A 61 30.66 1.93 1.03
CA ARG A 61 31.48 3.09 1.43
C ARG A 61 32.31 2.81 2.68
N TYR A 62 31.70 2.21 3.70
CA TYR A 62 32.35 1.93 4.98
C TYR A 62 33.04 0.56 5.00
N LYS A 63 33.03 -0.18 3.88
CA LYS A 63 33.60 -1.52 3.75
C LYS A 63 33.09 -2.47 4.84
N ILE A 64 31.78 -2.42 5.10
CA ILE A 64 31.11 -3.30 6.06
C ILE A 64 31.43 -4.75 5.69
N GLN A 65 31.67 -5.60 6.70
CA GLN A 65 32.01 -7.00 6.47
C GLN A 65 30.88 -7.70 5.69
N LYS A 66 31.29 -8.57 4.76
CA LYS A 66 30.37 -9.29 3.86
C LYS A 66 29.27 -10.05 4.62
N LEU A 67 29.60 -10.60 5.80
CA LEU A 67 28.65 -11.32 6.64
C LEU A 67 27.44 -10.45 7.03
N TYR A 68 27.66 -9.22 7.50
CA TYR A 68 26.56 -8.32 7.88
C TYR A 68 25.69 -7.93 6.68
N VAL A 69 26.30 -7.77 5.51
CA VAL A 69 25.55 -7.48 4.28
C VAL A 69 24.63 -8.65 3.92
N ILE A 70 25.13 -9.89 4.03
CA ILE A 70 24.34 -11.10 3.80
C ILE A 70 23.19 -11.21 4.81
N CYS A 71 23.48 -10.98 6.10
CA CYS A 71 22.47 -11.05 7.17
C CYS A 71 21.31 -10.08 7.00
N ILE A 72 21.52 -8.93 6.33
CA ILE A 72 20.45 -7.95 6.06
C ILE A 72 19.75 -8.24 4.73
N THR A 73 20.50 -8.67 3.72
CA THR A 73 19.96 -8.90 2.37
C THR A 73 19.01 -10.09 2.33
N ILE A 74 19.35 -11.22 2.99
CA ILE A 74 18.51 -12.42 2.95
C ILE A 74 17.11 -12.16 3.53
N PRO A 75 16.96 -11.61 4.75
CA PRO A 75 15.63 -11.28 5.29
C PRO A 75 14.87 -10.28 4.41
N ALA A 76 15.54 -9.25 3.89
CA ALA A 76 14.89 -8.26 3.04
C ALA A 76 14.33 -8.89 1.75
N VAL A 77 15.08 -9.79 1.11
CA VAL A 77 14.60 -10.53 -0.07
C VAL A 77 13.43 -11.45 0.27
N LEU A 78 13.47 -12.13 1.43
CA LEU A 78 12.36 -12.96 1.88
C LEU A 78 11.10 -12.13 2.14
N ILE A 79 11.24 -10.93 2.72
CA ILE A 79 10.13 -9.99 2.92
C ILE A 79 9.53 -9.57 1.58
N VAL A 80 10.37 -9.20 0.60
CA VAL A 80 9.89 -8.83 -0.75
C VAL A 80 9.18 -10.00 -1.41
N ALA A 81 9.72 -11.22 -1.31
CA ALA A 81 9.08 -12.41 -1.86
C ALA A 81 7.72 -12.70 -1.21
N LEU A 82 7.61 -12.50 0.11
CA LEU A 82 6.35 -12.65 0.85
C LEU A 82 5.32 -11.60 0.42
N LEU A 83 5.71 -10.33 0.32
CA LEU A 83 4.84 -9.25 -0.14
C LEU A 83 4.38 -9.45 -1.59
N ALA A 84 5.26 -9.95 -2.46
CA ALA A 84 4.90 -10.26 -3.84
C ALA A 84 3.92 -11.45 -3.95
N ALA A 85 3.86 -12.32 -2.93
CA ALA A 85 3.04 -13.52 -2.93
C ALA A 85 1.61 -13.30 -2.39
N THR A 86 1.27 -12.11 -1.88
CA THR A 86 -0.06 -11.84 -1.32
C THR A 86 -1.17 -11.81 -2.37
N GLY A 87 -0.83 -11.54 -3.63
CA GLY A 87 -1.79 -11.53 -4.74
C GLY A 87 -2.74 -10.32 -4.73
N ASP A 88 -2.41 -9.26 -3.99
CA ASP A 88 -3.24 -8.06 -3.93
C ASP A 88 -3.32 -7.39 -5.31
N SER A 89 -4.55 -7.08 -5.72
CA SER A 89 -4.88 -6.41 -6.96
C SER A 89 -5.58 -5.08 -6.67
N TYR A 90 -5.50 -4.14 -7.62
CA TYR A 90 -5.97 -2.78 -7.41
C TYR A 90 -6.89 -2.36 -8.55
N GLY A 91 -8.14 -2.05 -8.19
CA GLY A 91 -9.13 -1.41 -9.07
C GLY A 91 -9.25 0.08 -8.77
N THR A 92 -9.68 0.88 -9.74
CA THR A 92 -10.03 2.29 -9.49
C THR A 92 -11.42 2.60 -10.01
N ILE A 93 -12.18 3.35 -9.21
CA ILE A 93 -13.48 3.88 -9.61
C ILE A 93 -13.47 5.40 -9.39
N SER A 94 -13.95 6.14 -10.39
CA SER A 94 -14.07 7.59 -10.31
C SER A 94 -15.54 7.98 -10.27
N SER A 95 -15.84 9.01 -9.49
CA SER A 95 -17.15 9.67 -9.46
C SER A 95 -17.60 10.09 -10.87
N PRO A 96 -18.91 10.15 -11.14
CA PRO A 96 -19.43 10.63 -12.44
C PRO A 96 -18.91 12.02 -12.82
N ALA A 97 -18.72 12.89 -11.81
CA ALA A 97 -18.16 14.23 -11.97
C ALA A 97 -16.61 14.25 -12.06
N LYS A 98 -15.94 13.10 -11.91
CA LYS A 98 -14.49 12.90 -11.92
C LYS A 98 -13.71 13.76 -10.91
N ASN A 99 -14.37 14.19 -9.83
CA ASN A 99 -13.78 14.99 -8.76
C ASN A 99 -13.24 14.12 -7.62
N VAL A 100 -13.83 12.95 -7.40
CA VAL A 100 -13.40 11.96 -6.42
C VAL A 100 -12.99 10.67 -7.14
N THR A 101 -11.84 10.12 -6.76
CA THR A 101 -11.33 8.83 -7.22
C THR A 101 -11.07 7.94 -6.01
N VAL A 102 -11.50 6.69 -6.10
CA VAL A 102 -11.30 5.68 -5.06
C VAL A 102 -10.53 4.50 -5.65
N THR A 103 -9.43 4.14 -4.99
CA THR A 103 -8.69 2.91 -5.25
C THR A 103 -9.25 1.81 -4.35
N ILE A 104 -9.55 0.66 -4.94
CA ILE A 104 -10.06 -0.53 -4.27
C ILE A 104 -8.94 -1.57 -4.32
N GLU A 105 -8.33 -1.85 -3.18
CA GLU A 105 -7.47 -3.01 -3.01
C GLU A 105 -8.36 -4.23 -2.83
N HIS A 106 -8.12 -5.27 -3.61
CA HIS A 106 -8.88 -6.51 -3.55
C HIS A 106 -7.97 -7.73 -3.65
N ARG A 107 -8.34 -8.77 -2.92
CA ARG A 107 -7.76 -10.10 -3.06
C ARG A 107 -8.80 -11.16 -2.74
N ASN A 108 -8.58 -12.37 -3.23
CA ASN A 108 -9.39 -13.52 -2.88
C ASN A 108 -8.54 -14.66 -2.30
N ALA A 109 -9.17 -15.51 -1.49
CA ALA A 109 -8.57 -16.73 -0.97
C ALA A 109 -9.60 -17.86 -0.94
N THR A 110 -9.25 -18.99 -1.55
CA THR A 110 -10.14 -20.16 -1.69
C THR A 110 -9.61 -21.33 -0.86
N LEU A 111 -10.37 -21.74 0.16
CA LEU A 111 -10.14 -22.95 0.96
C LEU A 111 -11.47 -23.70 1.14
N GLY A 112 -12.06 -24.12 0.02
CA GLY A 112 -13.41 -24.69 -0.05
C GLY A 112 -14.49 -23.62 -0.28
N GLU A 113 -14.46 -22.55 0.51
CA GLU A 113 -15.22 -21.32 0.27
C GLU A 113 -14.27 -20.23 -0.23
N THR A 114 -14.75 -19.35 -1.11
CA THR A 114 -13.96 -18.22 -1.62
C THR A 114 -14.28 -16.99 -0.80
N ASN A 115 -13.24 -16.40 -0.23
CA ASN A 115 -13.32 -15.18 0.56
C ASN A 115 -12.70 -14.05 -0.22
N TYR A 116 -13.49 -13.01 -0.49
CA TYR A 116 -13.08 -11.79 -1.13
C TYR A 116 -12.84 -10.74 -0.07
N PHE A 117 -11.71 -10.05 -0.15
CA PHE A 117 -11.29 -9.02 0.81
C PHE A 117 -11.12 -7.70 0.08
N TYR A 118 -11.64 -6.62 0.66
CA TYR A 118 -11.59 -5.30 0.07
C TYR A 118 -11.15 -4.24 1.08
N ASP A 119 -10.23 -3.38 0.65
CA ASP A 119 -9.84 -2.16 1.33
C ASP A 119 -10.01 -0.96 0.37
N PHE A 120 -10.50 0.17 0.91
CA PHE A 120 -10.91 1.33 0.13
C PHE A 120 -10.04 2.54 0.47
N TYR A 121 -9.54 3.20 -0.57
CA TYR A 121 -8.65 4.35 -0.43
C TYR A 121 -9.15 5.53 -1.29
N VAL A 122 -9.52 6.64 -0.66
CA VAL A 122 -9.94 7.86 -1.36
C VAL A 122 -8.73 8.72 -1.65
N HIS A 123 -8.58 9.17 -2.90
CA HIS A 123 -7.52 10.11 -3.28
C HIS A 123 -7.80 11.48 -2.67
N VAL A 124 -6.77 12.11 -2.11
CA VAL A 124 -6.84 13.45 -1.48
C VAL A 124 -5.90 14.40 -2.22
N PRO A 125 -6.31 14.94 -3.38
CA PRO A 125 -5.41 15.72 -4.25
C PRO A 125 -4.96 17.05 -3.63
N SER A 126 -5.67 17.55 -2.63
CA SER A 126 -5.46 18.86 -2.02
C SER A 126 -4.15 18.98 -1.22
N LEU A 127 -3.57 17.87 -0.78
CA LEU A 127 -2.36 17.84 0.05
C LEU A 127 -1.13 17.42 -0.75
N TYR A 128 -1.20 16.32 -1.49
CA TYR A 128 -0.09 15.80 -2.28
C TYR A 128 -0.58 14.87 -3.40
N PRO A 129 -0.04 14.97 -4.63
CA PRO A 129 -0.37 14.04 -5.71
C PRO A 129 -0.02 12.59 -5.33
N GLY A 130 -1.02 11.72 -5.28
CA GLY A 130 -0.85 10.33 -4.85
C GLY A 130 -1.00 10.09 -3.35
N LEU A 131 -1.43 11.09 -2.56
CA LEU A 131 -1.91 10.84 -1.20
C LEU A 131 -3.31 10.25 -1.24
N MET A 132 -3.52 9.18 -0.48
CA MET A 132 -4.80 8.52 -0.30
C MET A 132 -5.12 8.38 1.19
N ARG A 133 -6.40 8.34 1.52
CA ARG A 133 -6.89 8.06 2.87
C ARG A 133 -7.69 6.77 2.85
N LYS A 134 -7.35 5.82 3.73
CA LYS A 134 -8.15 4.60 3.89
C LYS A 134 -9.47 4.96 4.55
N THR A 135 -10.58 4.52 3.96
CA THR A 135 -11.93 4.89 4.42
C THR A 135 -12.56 3.82 5.28
N ASN A 136 -12.25 2.54 5.04
CA ASN A 136 -12.72 1.45 5.88
C ASN A 136 -11.76 1.19 7.06
N LYS A 137 -12.31 1.01 8.26
CA LYS A 137 -11.52 0.64 9.45
C LYS A 137 -11.10 -0.83 9.41
N ASP A 138 -12.07 -1.69 9.10
CA ASP A 138 -11.88 -3.13 8.98
C ASP A 138 -11.98 -3.55 7.51
N THR A 139 -11.14 -4.50 7.09
CA THR A 139 -11.19 -5.06 5.73
C THR A 139 -12.56 -5.69 5.50
N VAL A 140 -13.23 -5.25 4.43
CA VAL A 140 -14.54 -5.77 4.07
C VAL A 140 -14.36 -7.17 3.50
N ARG A 141 -15.11 -8.14 4.03
CA ARG A 141 -15.00 -9.54 3.63
C ARG A 141 -16.35 -10.03 3.12
N ILE A 142 -16.36 -10.54 1.89
CA ILE A 142 -17.51 -11.22 1.28
C ILE A 142 -17.15 -12.69 1.13
N MET A 143 -18.03 -13.57 1.60
CA MET A 143 -17.80 -15.02 1.56
C MET A 143 -18.82 -15.68 0.65
N ILE A 144 -18.35 -16.34 -0.42
CA ILE A 144 -19.20 -16.99 -1.40
C ILE A 144 -18.86 -18.48 -1.47
N ARG A 145 -19.90 -19.31 -1.56
CA ARG A 145 -19.80 -20.75 -1.85
C ARG A 145 -19.94 -20.97 -3.34
N ASN A 146 -19.00 -21.71 -3.95
CA ASN A 146 -18.96 -22.04 -5.39
C ASN A 146 -18.71 -20.86 -6.34
N ALA A 147 -17.87 -19.89 -5.95
CA ALA A 147 -17.50 -18.75 -6.80
C ALA A 147 -16.36 -19.09 -7.79
N GLU A 148 -16.55 -20.13 -8.60
CA GLU A 148 -15.55 -20.46 -9.63
C GLU A 148 -15.56 -19.41 -10.75
N GLY A 149 -14.58 -18.51 -10.75
CA GLY A 149 -14.27 -17.63 -11.88
C GLY A 149 -14.98 -16.27 -11.90
N GLU A 150 -15.63 -15.85 -10.82
CA GLU A 150 -16.14 -14.47 -10.71
C GLU A 150 -15.00 -13.49 -10.41
N ASP A 151 -14.98 -12.34 -11.11
CA ASP A 151 -14.04 -11.26 -10.88
C ASP A 151 -14.29 -10.57 -9.54
N ASP A 152 -13.23 -10.22 -8.83
CA ASP A 152 -13.33 -9.65 -7.47
C ASP A 152 -14.14 -8.35 -7.47
N LEU A 153 -14.01 -7.50 -8.49
CA LEU A 153 -14.72 -6.23 -8.56
C LEU A 153 -16.20 -6.40 -8.95
N ASP A 154 -16.50 -7.44 -9.72
CA ASP A 154 -17.88 -7.81 -10.06
C ASP A 154 -18.62 -8.34 -8.83
N VAL A 155 -17.96 -9.16 -8.00
CA VAL A 155 -18.50 -9.63 -6.72
C VAL A 155 -18.86 -8.48 -5.78
N LEU A 156 -18.01 -7.45 -5.74
CA LEU A 156 -18.28 -6.23 -4.98
C LEU A 156 -19.44 -5.41 -5.58
N GLY A 157 -19.71 -5.56 -6.87
CA GLY A 157 -20.73 -4.79 -7.58
C GLY A 157 -20.27 -3.39 -7.98
N VAL A 158 -18.98 -3.22 -8.33
CA VAL A 158 -18.39 -1.93 -8.74
C VAL A 158 -19.12 -1.32 -9.94
N SER A 159 -19.59 -2.14 -10.87
CA SER A 159 -20.34 -1.73 -12.06
C SER A 159 -21.68 -1.05 -11.76
N ASN A 160 -22.28 -1.37 -10.61
CA ASN A 160 -23.57 -0.84 -10.16
C ASN A 160 -23.41 0.11 -8.95
N ALA A 161 -22.21 0.63 -8.71
CA ALA A 161 -21.95 1.49 -7.55
C ALA A 161 -22.73 2.81 -7.64
N GLU A 162 -23.47 3.13 -6.57
CA GLU A 162 -24.18 4.40 -6.45
C GLU A 162 -23.33 5.44 -5.73
N TRP A 163 -23.24 6.64 -6.31
CA TRP A 163 -22.56 7.79 -5.71
C TRP A 163 -23.59 8.72 -5.08
N LYS A 164 -23.54 8.91 -3.77
CA LYS A 164 -24.43 9.83 -3.03
C LYS A 164 -23.60 10.77 -2.19
N ASP A 165 -23.53 12.04 -2.60
CA ASP A 165 -22.78 13.11 -1.95
C ASP A 165 -21.38 12.65 -1.47
N ASN A 166 -21.24 12.34 -0.18
CA ASN A 166 -19.99 11.91 0.45
C ASN A 166 -19.92 10.39 0.71
N LYS A 167 -20.63 9.58 -0.08
CA LYS A 167 -20.67 8.13 0.07
C LYS A 167 -20.68 7.41 -1.28
N ILE A 168 -20.09 6.23 -1.30
CA ILE A 168 -20.27 5.23 -2.35
C ILE A 168 -21.02 4.05 -1.74
N ILE A 169 -22.04 3.57 -2.44
CA ILE A 169 -22.79 2.37 -2.07
C ILE A 169 -22.51 1.31 -3.11
N PHE A 170 -21.90 0.21 -2.67
CA PHE A 170 -21.68 -0.98 -3.48
C PHE A 170 -22.82 -1.98 -3.26
N HIS A 171 -23.27 -2.61 -4.34
CA HIS A 171 -24.38 -3.56 -4.33
C HIS A 171 -23.89 -4.97 -4.72
N PRO A 172 -23.21 -5.68 -3.81
CA PRO A 172 -22.78 -7.05 -4.05
C PRO A 172 -24.00 -7.95 -4.24
N ALA A 173 -23.93 -8.93 -5.15
CA ALA A 173 -25.05 -9.82 -5.45
C ALA A 173 -25.40 -10.76 -4.28
N TYR A 174 -24.43 -11.04 -3.41
CA TYR A 174 -24.50 -12.08 -2.38
C TYR A 174 -24.50 -11.53 -0.95
N GLU A 175 -24.45 -10.21 -0.77
CA GLU A 175 -24.37 -9.57 0.54
C GLU A 175 -25.20 -8.28 0.60
N LYS A 176 -25.34 -7.68 1.79
CA LYS A 176 -26.00 -6.37 1.92
C LYS A 176 -25.15 -5.28 1.27
N ALA A 177 -25.81 -4.19 0.90
CA ALA A 177 -25.12 -3.02 0.37
C ALA A 177 -24.02 -2.54 1.32
N ILE A 178 -22.84 -2.27 0.77
CA ILE A 178 -21.66 -1.80 1.50
C ILE A 178 -21.55 -0.30 1.27
N GLU A 179 -21.69 0.47 2.34
CA GLU A 179 -21.52 1.93 2.29
C GLU A 179 -20.10 2.32 2.69
N ILE A 180 -19.45 3.13 1.85
CA ILE A 180 -18.13 3.69 2.09
C ILE A 180 -18.23 5.21 2.13
N ASP A 181 -17.85 5.81 3.25
CA ASP A 181 -17.78 7.26 3.41
C ASP A 181 -16.53 7.82 2.69
N LEU A 182 -16.67 8.95 2.00
CA LEU A 182 -15.63 9.60 1.19
C LEU A 182 -14.76 10.58 1.98
#